data_AF-A0A2P2I8Z9-F1
#
_entry.id   AF-A0A2P2I8Z9-F1
#
_cell.length_a   1.000
_cell.length_b   1.000
_cell.length_c   1.000
_cell.angle_alpha   90.00
_cell.angle_beta   90.00
_cell.angle_gamma   90.00
#
_symmetry.space_group_name_H-M   'P 1'
#
loop_
_entity.id
_entity.type
_entity.pdbx_description
1 polymer ?
#
loop_
_entity_poly.entity_id
_entity_poly.type
_entity_poly.pdbx_seq_one_letter_code
_entity_poly.pdbx_strand_id
1 'polypeptide(L)'
;MSTERAEKMRARAYQVCRDYLLGAWKNINQDTMIMKPISGGLSNHLYYCALPPTHKPVGAEPNEVLLRIYGQMHGEDALEHVLAESVIFTLLSERELGPYLYGVFPGGRLEQYIQARSLFREELRDE
;
A
#
# COMPACT_ATOMS: atom_id res chain seq x y z
N MET A 1 -24.17 -1.96 -5.70
CA MET A 1 -23.54 -1.57 -4.42
C MET A 1 -22.08 -2.01 -4.29
N SER A 2 -21.69 -3.27 -4.56
CA SER A 2 -20.27 -3.66 -4.43
C SER A 2 -19.36 -3.07 -5.52
N THR A 3 -19.86 -2.94 -6.76
CA THR A 3 -19.11 -2.39 -7.91
C THR A 3 -18.74 -0.92 -7.71
N GLU A 4 -19.68 -0.10 -7.25
CA GLU A 4 -19.47 1.32 -6.98
C GLU A 4 -18.39 1.55 -5.90
N ARG A 5 -18.37 0.71 -4.86
CA ARG A 5 -17.34 0.76 -3.81
C ARG A 5 -15.96 0.40 -4.36
N ALA A 6 -15.88 -0.59 -5.25
CA ALA A 6 -14.64 -0.99 -5.90
C ALA A 6 -14.12 0.11 -6.84
N GLU A 7 -14.99 0.77 -7.59
CA GLU A 7 -14.64 1.91 -8.45
C GLU A 7 -14.12 3.09 -7.64
N LYS A 8 -14.81 3.48 -6.55
CA LYS A 8 -14.33 4.52 -5.64
C LYS A 8 -12.96 4.19 -5.06
N MET A 9 -12.74 2.92 -4.68
CA MET A 9 -11.46 2.48 -4.15
C MET A 9 -10.34 2.53 -5.20
N ARG A 10 -10.64 2.13 -6.44
CA ARG A 10 -9.69 2.25 -7.57
C ARG A 10 -9.32 3.70 -7.83
N ALA A 11 -10.30 4.60 -7.87
CA ALA A 11 -10.04 6.03 -8.05
C ALA A 11 -9.14 6.59 -6.94
N ARG A 12 -9.43 6.24 -5.68
CA ARG A 12 -8.58 6.63 -4.54
C ARG A 12 -7.16 6.07 -4.65
N ALA A 13 -7.02 4.78 -4.95
CA ALA A 13 -5.71 4.15 -5.10
C ALA A 13 -4.89 4.80 -6.21
N TYR A 14 -5.52 5.09 -7.35
CA TYR A 14 -4.90 5.78 -8.47
C TYR A 14 -4.42 7.18 -8.09
N GLN A 15 -5.28 7.99 -7.45
CA GLN A 15 -4.90 9.34 -6.99
C GLN A 15 -3.71 9.30 -6.04
N VAL A 16 -3.76 8.42 -5.04
CA VAL A 16 -2.66 8.25 -4.07
C VAL A 16 -1.36 7.85 -4.76
N CYS A 17 -1.37 6.83 -5.63
CA CYS A 17 -0.16 6.42 -6.35
C CYS A 17 0.39 7.56 -7.22
N ARG A 18 -0.48 8.27 -7.94
CA ARG A 18 -0.10 9.39 -8.81
C ARG A 18 0.54 10.54 -8.05
N ASP A 19 -0.04 10.92 -6.92
CA ASP A 19 0.33 12.12 -6.19
C ASP A 19 1.58 11.90 -5.31
N TYR A 20 1.83 10.66 -4.85
CA TYR A 20 2.94 10.35 -3.96
C TYR A 20 4.15 9.70 -4.65
N LEU A 21 3.95 8.85 -5.67
CA LEU A 21 5.07 8.15 -6.34
C LEU A 21 5.68 8.97 -7.48
N LEU A 22 4.93 9.93 -8.03
CA LEU A 22 5.39 10.83 -9.09
C LEU A 22 5.90 10.06 -10.33
N GLY A 23 6.80 10.65 -11.12
CA GLY A 23 7.43 10.00 -12.26
C GLY A 23 6.42 9.42 -13.26
N ALA A 24 6.64 8.16 -13.67
CA ALA A 24 5.77 7.46 -14.60
C ALA A 24 4.32 7.33 -14.12
N TRP A 25 4.07 7.33 -12.81
CA TRP A 25 2.72 7.25 -12.24
C TRP A 25 1.86 8.47 -12.58
N LYS A 26 2.47 9.64 -12.87
CA LYS A 26 1.73 10.83 -13.36
C LYS A 26 1.20 10.69 -14.79
N ASN A 27 1.76 9.76 -15.56
CA ASN A 27 1.52 9.64 -17.00
C ASN A 27 0.65 8.43 -17.37
N ILE A 28 0.11 7.70 -16.39
CA ILE A 28 -0.78 6.56 -16.61
C ILE A 28 -2.25 6.95 -16.37
N ASN A 29 -3.17 6.17 -16.93
CA ASN A 29 -4.60 6.33 -16.69
C ASN A 29 -5.07 5.41 -15.56
N GLN A 30 -6.13 5.81 -14.86
CA GLN A 30 -6.75 5.02 -13.79
C GLN A 30 -7.12 3.60 -14.24
N ASP A 31 -7.64 3.48 -15.46
CA ASP A 31 -8.15 2.21 -16.01
C ASP A 31 -7.02 1.28 -16.45
N THR A 32 -5.85 1.83 -16.79
CA THR A 32 -4.69 1.02 -17.20
C THR A 32 -3.81 0.63 -16.02
N MET A 33 -3.94 1.32 -14.88
CA MET A 33 -3.24 0.97 -13.65
C MET A 33 -3.64 -0.43 -13.17
N ILE A 34 -2.64 -1.28 -12.93
CA ILE A 34 -2.87 -2.61 -12.35
C ILE A 34 -3.20 -2.41 -10.88
N MET A 35 -4.31 -3.01 -10.44
CA MET A 35 -4.73 -3.01 -9.04
C MET A 35 -5.34 -4.36 -8.69
N LYS A 36 -4.83 -5.01 -7.62
CA LYS A 36 -5.33 -6.31 -7.15
C LYS A 36 -5.50 -6.26 -5.62
N PRO A 37 -6.65 -6.67 -5.06
CA PRO A 37 -6.80 -6.79 -3.62
C PRO A 37 -5.90 -7.90 -3.09
N ILE A 38 -5.31 -7.67 -1.91
CA ILE A 38 -4.54 -8.68 -1.17
C ILE A 38 -5.32 -9.07 0.08
N SER A 39 -5.56 -10.36 0.22
CA SER A 39 -6.21 -10.96 1.40
C SER A 39 -5.21 -11.08 2.55
N GLY A 40 -5.68 -11.01 3.81
CA GLY A 40 -4.87 -11.41 4.97
C GLY A 40 -4.97 -10.52 6.21
N GLY A 41 -5.55 -9.32 6.12
CA GLY A 41 -5.73 -8.42 7.26
C GLY A 41 -7.21 -8.27 7.66
N LEU A 42 -7.50 -8.27 8.97
CA LEU A 42 -8.84 -7.96 9.50
C LEU A 42 -9.09 -6.45 9.60
N SER A 43 -8.03 -5.66 9.82
CA SER A 43 -8.14 -4.22 10.13
C SER A 43 -7.72 -3.30 8.99
N ASN A 44 -7.08 -3.83 7.95
CA ASN A 44 -6.48 -3.06 6.86
C ASN A 44 -6.96 -3.56 5.50
N HIS A 45 -7.16 -2.64 4.55
CA HIS A 45 -7.39 -2.99 3.16
C HIS A 45 -6.06 -2.87 2.41
N LEU A 46 -5.62 -3.97 1.80
CA LEU A 46 -4.35 -4.05 1.08
C LEU A 46 -4.59 -4.21 -0.41
N TYR A 47 -3.84 -3.44 -1.20
CA TYR A 47 -3.88 -3.52 -2.64
C TYR A 47 -2.46 -3.56 -3.20
N TYR A 48 -2.21 -4.51 -4.08
CA TYR A 48 -1.10 -4.44 -5.01
C TYR A 48 -1.45 -3.42 -6.09
N CYS A 49 -0.57 -2.44 -6.32
CA CYS A 49 -0.69 -1.46 -7.38
C CYS A 49 0.56 -1.47 -8.24
N ALA A 50 0.43 -1.43 -9.56
CA ALA A 50 1.57 -1.39 -10.47
C ALA A 50 1.30 -0.56 -11.73
N LEU A 51 2.38 -0.02 -12.30
CA LEU A 51 2.38 0.55 -13.63
C LEU A 51 1.91 -0.51 -14.66
N PRO A 52 1.17 -0.12 -15.71
CA PRO A 52 0.90 -1.01 -16.82
C PRO A 52 2.21 -1.44 -17.49
N PRO A 53 2.27 -2.63 -18.13
CA PRO A 53 3.51 -3.13 -18.76
C PRO A 53 4.04 -2.23 -19.88
N THR A 54 3.20 -1.33 -20.40
CA THR A 54 3.55 -0.34 -21.43
C THR A 54 4.32 0.85 -20.89
N HIS A 55 4.40 1.03 -19.56
CA HIS A 55 5.09 2.14 -18.91
C HIS A 55 6.24 1.62 -18.05
N LYS A 56 7.38 2.29 -18.12
CA LYS A 56 8.53 2.02 -17.27
C LYS A 56 8.77 3.21 -16.35
N PRO A 57 9.34 2.98 -15.15
CA PRO A 57 9.85 4.07 -14.32
C PRO A 57 10.81 4.97 -15.12
N VAL A 58 10.70 6.27 -14.91
CA VAL A 58 11.54 7.31 -15.53
C VAL A 58 12.64 7.81 -14.59
N GLY A 59 12.54 7.52 -13.29
CA GLY A 59 13.52 7.85 -12.27
C GLY A 59 13.62 6.75 -11.21
N ALA A 60 13.68 7.16 -9.95
CA ALA A 60 13.80 6.26 -8.80
C ALA A 60 12.44 5.74 -8.29
N GLU A 61 11.33 6.12 -8.92
CA GLU A 61 10.02 5.65 -8.51
C GLU A 61 9.86 4.14 -8.76
N PRO A 62 9.12 3.44 -7.89
CA PRO A 62 8.89 2.01 -8.06
C PRO A 62 7.95 1.73 -9.24
N ASN A 63 8.09 0.57 -9.87
CA ASN A 63 7.13 0.06 -10.84
C ASN A 63 5.86 -0.50 -10.16
N GLU A 64 5.99 -0.95 -8.91
CA GLU A 64 4.93 -1.57 -8.13
C GLU A 64 5.04 -1.25 -6.64
N VAL A 65 3.90 -1.20 -5.97
CA VAL A 65 3.78 -0.85 -4.56
C VAL A 65 2.69 -1.66 -3.89
N LEU A 66 2.81 -1.79 -2.56
CA LEU A 66 1.74 -2.19 -1.69
C LEU A 66 1.05 -0.94 -1.13
N LEU A 67 -0.21 -0.73 -1.49
CA LEU A 67 -1.07 0.28 -0.90
C LEU A 67 -1.76 -0.30 0.33
N ARG A 68 -1.53 0.32 1.49
CA ARG A 68 -2.23 0.01 2.74
C ARG A 68 -3.17 1.14 3.11
N ILE A 69 -4.44 0.80 3.31
CA ILE A 69 -5.47 1.71 3.79
C ILE A 69 -5.92 1.24 5.16
N TYR A 70 -5.78 2.11 6.16
CA TYR A 70 -6.21 1.83 7.53
C TYR A 70 -7.74 1.79 7.61
N GLY A 71 -8.26 0.84 8.36
CA GLY A 71 -9.69 0.78 8.72
C GLY A 71 -10.10 1.92 9.65
N GLN A 72 -11.38 1.94 10.04
CA GLN A 72 -11.85 2.93 11.02
C GLN A 72 -11.30 2.61 12.41
N MET A 73 -10.33 3.41 12.84
CA MET A 73 -9.85 3.43 14.21
C MET A 73 -10.86 4.21 15.06
N HIS A 74 -11.39 3.59 16.11
CA HIS A 74 -12.34 4.22 17.04
C HIS A 74 -11.63 4.44 18.38
N GLY A 75 -11.78 5.63 18.97
CA GLY A 75 -11.23 5.98 20.28
C GLY A 75 -10.47 7.30 20.30
N GLU A 76 -10.27 7.86 21.50
CA GLU A 76 -9.55 9.13 21.71
C GLU A 76 -8.07 9.03 21.25
N ASP A 77 -7.47 7.84 21.39
CA ASP A 77 -6.05 7.60 21.07
C ASP A 77 -5.79 7.23 19.60
N ALA A 78 -6.81 7.23 18.73
CA ALA A 78 -6.68 6.78 17.35
C ALA A 78 -5.59 7.54 16.56
N LEU A 79 -5.46 8.84 16.80
CA LEU A 79 -4.43 9.67 16.18
C LEU A 79 -3.02 9.32 16.69
N GLU A 80 -2.87 9.14 18.01
CA GLU A 80 -1.58 8.79 18.62
C GLU A 80 -1.07 7.44 18.11
N HIS A 81 -1.97 6.45 17.98
CA HIS A 81 -1.64 5.16 17.40
C HIS A 81 -1.12 5.26 15.96
N VAL A 82 -1.78 6.06 15.11
CA VAL A 82 -1.34 6.26 13.72
C VAL A 82 0.01 6.96 13.65
N LEU A 83 0.25 7.94 14.53
CA LEU A 83 1.55 8.62 14.62
C LEU A 83 2.65 7.66 15.06
N ALA A 84 2.43 6.90 16.14
CA ALA A 84 3.39 5.91 16.63
C ALA A 84 3.69 4.84 15.57
N GLU A 85 2.68 4.29 14.91
CA GLU A 85 2.86 3.32 13.83
C GLU A 85 3.67 3.92 12.67
N SER A 86 3.41 5.18 12.30
CA SER A 86 4.14 5.86 11.24
C SER A 86 5.62 6.06 11.59
N VAL A 87 5.92 6.45 12.84
CA VAL A 87 7.32 6.57 13.31
C VAL A 87 8.01 5.21 13.32
N ILE A 88 7.36 4.18 13.86
CA ILE A 88 7.91 2.81 13.91
C ILE A 88 8.20 2.31 12.49
N PHE A 89 7.24 2.44 11.58
CA PHE A 89 7.41 1.97 10.20
C PHE A 89 8.55 2.70 9.48
N THR A 90 8.61 4.04 9.64
CA THR A 90 9.70 4.84 9.08
C THR A 90 11.05 4.37 9.61
N LEU A 91 11.18 4.16 10.92
CA LEU A 91 12.43 3.68 11.54
C LEU A 91 12.84 2.28 11.07
N LEU A 92 11.88 1.39 10.80
CA LEU A 92 12.16 0.05 10.27
C LEU A 92 12.59 0.12 8.80
N SER A 93 11.94 0.95 7.99
CA SER A 93 12.29 1.18 6.58
C SER A 93 13.71 1.73 6.45
N GLU A 94 14.04 2.79 7.19
CA GLU A 94 15.37 3.44 7.13
C GLU A 94 16.52 2.54 7.60
N ARG A 95 16.22 1.50 8.38
CA ARG A 95 17.20 0.51 8.84
C ARG A 95 17.18 -0.79 8.06
N GLU A 96 16.40 -0.86 6.97
CA GLU A 96 16.24 -2.08 6.16
C GLU A 96 15.72 -3.29 6.96
N LEU A 97 14.98 -3.03 8.04
CA LEU A 97 14.35 -4.05 8.91
C LEU A 97 12.89 -4.32 8.54
N GLY A 98 12.40 -3.72 7.46
CA GLY A 98 11.06 -3.88 6.94
C GLY A 98 10.95 -3.41 5.48
N PRO A 99 9.75 -3.45 4.90
CA PRO A 99 9.51 -2.94 3.55
C PRO A 99 9.85 -1.44 3.47
N TYR A 100 10.38 -1.00 2.33
CA TYR A 100 10.65 0.41 2.11
C TYR A 100 9.35 1.25 2.14
N LEU A 101 9.40 2.43 2.77
CA LEU A 101 8.30 3.38 2.86
C LEU A 101 8.38 4.41 1.73
N TYR A 102 7.46 4.35 0.77
CA TYR A 102 7.41 5.34 -0.32
C TYR A 102 6.62 6.60 0.04
N GLY A 103 5.66 6.50 0.96
CA GLY A 103 4.88 7.67 1.37
C GLY A 103 3.80 7.35 2.41
N VAL A 104 3.47 8.36 3.20
CA VAL A 104 2.40 8.31 4.21
C VAL A 104 1.37 9.38 3.88
N PHE A 105 0.09 9.02 3.96
CA PHE A 105 -1.03 9.92 3.67
C PHE A 105 -2.16 9.73 4.69
N PRO A 106 -3.10 10.67 4.81
CA PRO A 106 -4.24 10.51 5.70
C PRO A 106 -5.01 9.21 5.44
N GLY A 107 -4.97 8.30 6.41
CA GLY A 107 -5.64 7.00 6.35
C GLY A 107 -4.88 5.88 5.63
N GLY A 108 -3.57 6.01 5.38
CA GLY A 108 -2.79 4.91 4.84
C GLY A 108 -1.32 5.21 4.53
N ARG A 109 -0.68 4.27 3.84
CA ARG A 109 0.71 4.38 3.37
C ARG A 109 0.96 3.57 2.10
N LEU A 110 2.04 3.91 1.41
CA LEU A 110 2.59 3.19 0.26
C LEU A 110 3.91 2.54 0.67
N GLU A 111 3.99 1.23 0.48
CA GLU A 111 5.09 0.39 0.92
C GLU A 111 5.69 -0.36 -0.27
N GLN A 112 6.92 -0.83 -0.11
CA GLN A 112 7.48 -1.86 -0.99
C GLN A 112 6.58 -3.10 -0.98
N TYR A 113 6.20 -3.54 -2.19
CA TYR A 113 5.61 -4.85 -2.34
C TYR A 113 6.69 -5.91 -2.25
N ILE A 114 6.54 -6.85 -1.30
CA ILE A 114 7.42 -8.01 -1.17
C ILE A 114 6.68 -9.20 -1.78
N GLN A 115 7.29 -9.83 -2.79
CA GLN A 115 6.75 -11.02 -3.43
C GLN A 115 6.92 -12.25 -2.52
N ALA A 116 6.07 -12.33 -1.51
CA ALA A 116 6.04 -13.41 -0.53
C ALA A 116 4.60 -13.91 -0.34
N ARG A 117 4.48 -15.03 0.36
CA ARG A 117 3.21 -15.55 0.88
C ARG A 117 3.28 -15.58 2.40
N SER A 118 2.12 -15.39 3.04
CA SER A 118 2.01 -15.67 4.46
C SER A 118 2.24 -17.16 4.73
N LEU A 119 2.80 -17.46 5.90
CA LEU A 119 2.87 -18.83 6.40
C LEU A 119 1.47 -19.33 6.75
N PHE A 120 1.21 -20.59 6.46
CA PHE A 120 0.08 -21.33 7.00
C PHE A 120 0.35 -21.71 8.46
N ARG A 121 -0.72 -22.02 9.19
CA ARG A 121 -0.63 -22.37 10.62
C ARG A 121 0.29 -23.55 10.86
N GLU A 122 0.31 -24.51 9.94
CA GLU A 122 1.11 -25.73 9.99
C GLU A 122 2.61 -25.43 9.85
N GLU A 123 2.96 -24.32 9.19
CA GLU A 123 4.35 -23.89 8.95
C GLU A 123 4.91 -23.02 10.08
N LEU A 124 4.08 -22.61 11.05
CA LEU A 124 4.50 -21.81 12.22
C LEU A 124 5.12 -22.66 13.34
N ARG A 125 5.11 -23.98 13.20
CA ARG A 125 5.76 -24.86 14.17
C ARG A 125 7.24 -24.93 13.80
N ASP A 126 8.08 -24.36 14.65
CA ASP A 126 9.44 -24.87 14.80
C ASP A 126 9.29 -26.32 15.25
N GLU A 127 10.05 -27.25 14.66
CA GLU A 127 10.03 -28.66 15.07
C GLU A 127 10.09 -28.85 16.59
#